data_AF-A0A957LEE2-F1
#
_entry.id   AF-A0A957LEE2-F1
#
_cell.length_a   1.000
_cell.length_b   1.000
_cell.length_c   1.000
_cell.angle_alpha   90.00
_cell.angle_beta   90.00
_cell.angle_gamma   90.00
#
_symmetry.space_group_name_H-M   'P 1'
#
loop_
_entity.id
_entity.type
_entity.pdbx_description
1 polymer ?
#
loop_
_entity_poly.entity_id
_entity_poly.type
_entity_poly.pdbx_seq_one_letter_code
_entity_poly.pdbx_strand_id
1 'polypeptide(L)'
;MVPVLPHNTSRLLARLLPIVLLLVVFWSALTSLHYSSPTYDEHEYLSRGYLYQQTGSTSLKLRHPILLDALAAAPLRLLPDIVLSADDPAITAGDFHLFAARFMWEANGTRVPQIFFLARLPAIALLLLLIAAVFGWARARFGLLAGLVAMTLAAFDPNLLAHGRLITPDVGQTAFIFLSAFCWWRYWQKSTLGRLLTAALLLGLAQTAGYPALVLYPLFLVIGGVTVWQRPDRRAAVWFYLRDYVILVAVSGLVIWAIYGFSWGPVDAFGFMIPLPAPYYWEEFLDLLTRLSRQDIAYLNGEVYRGGRWQFFVVGLLVKTPLPILILSASGLILFFYCRALLRDVSLWLIELF
;
A
#
# COMPACT_ATOMS: atom_id res chain seq x y z
N MET A 1 31.71 -27.11 16.06
CA MET A 1 31.08 -26.70 17.33
C MET A 1 30.61 -25.25 17.16
N VAL A 2 29.32 -25.02 16.96
CA VAL A 2 28.76 -23.66 16.92
C VAL A 2 28.68 -23.16 18.36
N PRO A 3 29.28 -22.02 18.72
CA PRO A 3 29.26 -21.53 20.09
C PRO A 3 27.81 -21.20 20.46
N VAL A 4 27.28 -21.91 21.46
CA VAL A 4 25.96 -21.66 22.03
C VAL A 4 26.06 -20.38 22.86
N LEU A 5 25.60 -19.27 22.30
CA LEU A 5 25.52 -18.00 23.03
C LEU A 5 24.63 -18.15 24.28
N PRO A 6 24.98 -17.49 25.40
CA PRO A 6 24.16 -17.48 26.61
C PRO A 6 22.69 -17.13 26.29
N HIS A 7 21.75 -17.79 26.97
CA HIS A 7 20.32 -17.69 26.68
C HIS A 7 19.75 -16.26 26.81
N ASN A 8 20.44 -15.36 27.53
CA ASN A 8 20.08 -13.94 27.67
C ASN A 8 20.60 -13.06 26.53
N THR A 9 21.80 -13.32 25.99
CA THR A 9 22.36 -12.54 24.88
C THR A 9 21.63 -12.81 23.57
N SER A 10 21.19 -14.05 23.33
CA SER A 10 20.37 -14.39 22.15
C SER A 10 19.00 -13.68 22.17
N ARG A 11 18.38 -13.53 23.34
CA ARG A 11 17.10 -12.81 23.52
C ARG A 11 17.24 -11.30 23.36
N LEU A 12 18.37 -10.73 23.80
CA LEU A 12 18.66 -9.30 23.63
C LEU A 12 18.92 -8.98 22.14
N LEU A 13 19.78 -9.76 21.48
CA LEU A 13 20.05 -9.62 20.05
C LEU A 13 18.79 -9.78 19.20
N ALA A 14 17.92 -10.73 19.56
CA ALA A 14 16.61 -10.93 18.92
C ALA A 14 15.69 -9.70 18.97
N ARG A 15 15.85 -8.83 19.96
CA ARG A 15 15.07 -7.61 20.13
C ARG A 15 15.74 -6.39 19.53
N LEU A 16 17.07 -6.28 19.64
CA LEU A 16 17.82 -5.13 19.15
C LEU A 16 18.01 -5.15 17.64
N LEU A 17 18.24 -6.30 17.02
CA LEU A 17 18.58 -6.38 15.60
C LEU A 17 17.48 -5.81 14.68
N PRO A 18 16.18 -6.10 14.87
CA PRO A 18 15.13 -5.45 14.09
C PRO A 18 15.12 -3.93 14.24
N ILE A 19 15.34 -3.43 15.46
CA ILE A 19 15.37 -1.99 15.73
C ILE A 19 16.54 -1.34 14.99
N VAL A 20 17.73 -1.95 15.06
CA VAL A 20 18.91 -1.48 14.34
C VAL A 20 18.66 -1.45 12.83
N LEU A 21 18.05 -2.50 12.26
CA LEU A 21 17.72 -2.52 10.83
C LEU A 21 16.74 -1.41 10.43
N LEU A 22 15.70 -1.15 11.23
CA LEU A 22 14.77 -0.03 10.97
C LEU A 22 15.49 1.32 11.06
N LEU A 23 16.39 1.49 12.03
CA LEU A 23 17.18 2.72 12.16
C LEU A 23 18.12 2.93 10.97
N VAL A 24 18.72 1.85 10.44
CA VAL A 24 19.55 1.91 9.22
C VAL A 24 18.71 2.34 8.01
N VAL A 25 17.53 1.75 7.81
CA VAL A 25 16.62 2.13 6.72
C VAL A 25 16.17 3.57 6.88
N PHE A 26 15.77 3.97 8.09
CA PHE A 26 15.36 5.34 8.39
C PHE A 26 16.48 6.34 8.10
N TRP A 27 17.69 6.06 8.58
CA TRP A 27 18.86 6.91 8.36
C TRP A 27 19.21 7.02 6.87
N SER A 28 19.20 5.90 6.15
CA SER A 28 19.44 5.87 4.71
C SER A 28 18.40 6.68 3.93
N ALA A 29 17.11 6.50 4.26
CA ALA A 29 16.03 7.26 3.63
C ALA A 29 16.15 8.76 3.94
N LEU A 30 16.40 9.13 5.19
CA LEU A 30 16.50 10.53 5.63
C LEU A 30 17.70 11.26 5.00
N THR A 31 18.87 10.62 5.01
CA THR A 31 20.08 11.20 4.41
C THR A 31 19.94 11.37 2.90
N SER A 32 19.27 10.45 2.21
CA SER A 32 19.02 10.56 0.77
C SER A 32 18.15 11.77 0.40
N LEU A 33 17.33 12.29 1.32
CA LEU A 33 16.50 13.48 1.09
C LEU A 33 17.34 14.74 0.85
N HIS A 34 18.54 14.81 1.42
CA HIS A 34 19.40 15.98 1.31
C HIS A 34 20.06 16.12 -0.07
N TYR A 35 20.33 14.99 -0.73
CA TYR A 35 21.08 14.96 -1.99
C TYR A 35 20.20 14.68 -3.22
N SER A 36 18.91 14.33 -3.01
CA SER A 36 18.00 13.96 -4.10
C SER A 36 16.99 15.06 -4.40
N SER A 37 16.95 15.49 -5.67
CA SER A 37 15.90 16.37 -6.16
C SER A 37 14.52 15.69 -6.13
N PRO A 38 13.43 16.46 -6.26
CA PRO A 38 12.10 15.94 -6.57
C PRO A 38 12.08 15.14 -7.88
N THR A 39 11.26 14.10 -7.95
CA THR A 39 10.94 13.39 -9.19
C THR A 39 9.69 13.98 -9.85
N TYR A 40 9.38 13.50 -11.06
CA TYR A 40 8.35 14.06 -11.93
C TYR A 40 6.98 14.15 -11.24
N ASP A 41 6.45 13.07 -10.67
CA ASP A 41 5.07 13.06 -10.18
C ASP A 41 4.91 13.63 -8.75
N GLU A 42 5.99 13.78 -7.96
CA GLU A 42 5.87 14.05 -6.52
C GLU A 42 5.16 15.38 -6.20
N HIS A 43 5.37 16.41 -7.02
CA HIS A 43 4.72 17.71 -6.81
C HIS A 43 3.23 17.67 -7.17
N GLU A 44 2.81 16.78 -8.07
CA GLU A 44 1.43 16.60 -8.49
C GLU A 44 0.62 15.93 -7.38
N TYR A 45 1.13 14.81 -6.85
CA TYR A 45 0.53 14.13 -5.72
C TYR A 45 0.45 15.03 -4.49
N LEU A 46 1.54 15.75 -4.19
CA LEU A 46 1.59 16.63 -3.03
C LEU A 46 0.61 17.80 -3.13
N SER A 47 0.57 18.48 -4.28
CA SER A 47 -0.29 19.64 -4.49
C SER A 47 -1.77 19.25 -4.49
N ARG A 48 -2.14 18.10 -5.09
CA ARG A 48 -3.51 17.56 -4.99
C ARG A 48 -3.90 17.28 -3.55
N GLY A 49 -3.03 16.59 -2.79
CA GLY A 49 -3.26 16.28 -1.39
C GLY A 49 -3.45 17.53 -0.53
N TYR A 50 -2.63 18.56 -0.76
CA TYR A 50 -2.72 19.82 -0.03
C TYR A 50 -3.98 20.61 -0.38
N LEU A 51 -4.33 20.71 -1.67
CA LEU A 51 -5.57 21.33 -2.13
C LEU A 51 -6.80 20.66 -1.49
N TYR A 52 -6.85 19.33 -1.51
CA TYR A 52 -7.94 18.56 -0.91
C TYR A 52 -8.07 18.84 0.60
N GLN A 53 -6.95 18.89 1.34
CA GLN A 53 -6.98 19.16 2.78
C GLN A 53 -7.44 20.58 3.15
N GLN A 54 -7.14 21.58 2.32
CA GLN A 54 -7.47 22.98 2.61
C GLN A 54 -8.87 23.36 2.14
N THR A 55 -9.32 22.80 1.01
CA THR A 55 -10.54 23.25 0.33
C THR A 55 -11.61 22.17 0.22
N GLY A 56 -11.27 20.90 0.39
CA GLY A 56 -12.13 19.78 0.04
C GLY A 56 -12.31 19.58 -1.46
N SER A 57 -11.61 20.33 -2.33
CA SER A 57 -11.74 20.23 -3.78
C SER A 57 -11.29 18.86 -4.29
N THR A 58 -12.11 18.30 -5.17
CA THR A 58 -11.93 17.00 -5.81
C THR A 58 -11.75 17.11 -7.33
N SER A 59 -11.42 18.32 -7.80
CA SER A 59 -11.38 18.65 -9.24
C SER A 59 -10.17 18.05 -9.97
N LEU A 60 -9.07 17.79 -9.24
CA LEU A 60 -7.84 17.27 -9.80
C LEU A 60 -7.81 15.74 -9.73
N LYS A 61 -8.02 15.07 -10.88
CA LYS A 61 -8.05 13.60 -10.96
C LYS A 61 -6.69 13.03 -11.38
N LEU A 62 -6.09 12.22 -10.50
CA LEU A 62 -4.80 11.55 -10.72
C LEU A 62 -4.92 10.02 -10.82
N ARG A 63 -6.14 9.49 -10.97
CA ARG A 63 -6.47 8.07 -11.21
C ARG A 63 -6.05 7.14 -10.10
N HIS A 64 -5.91 7.67 -8.90
CA HIS A 64 -5.72 6.88 -7.69
C HIS A 64 -6.34 7.59 -6.48
N PRO A 65 -6.69 6.85 -5.42
CA PRO A 65 -7.36 7.39 -4.25
C PRO A 65 -6.52 8.45 -3.49
N ILE A 66 -7.20 9.30 -2.71
CA ILE A 66 -6.61 10.51 -2.10
C ILE A 66 -5.78 10.29 -0.83
N LEU A 67 -5.83 9.12 -0.17
CA LEU A 67 -5.27 8.94 1.19
C LEU A 67 -3.79 9.31 1.25
N LEU A 68 -3.00 8.82 0.31
CA LEU A 68 -1.54 8.93 0.37
C LEU A 68 -1.07 10.35 0.03
N ASP A 69 -1.75 11.02 -0.89
CA ASP A 69 -1.53 12.43 -1.21
C ASP A 69 -1.87 13.32 -0.01
N ALA A 70 -3.03 13.10 0.61
CA ALA A 70 -3.42 13.80 1.82
C ALA A 70 -2.42 13.52 2.95
N LEU A 71 -2.00 12.26 3.13
CA LEU A 71 -1.04 11.90 4.16
C LEU A 71 0.32 12.57 3.94
N ALA A 72 0.81 12.62 2.69
CA ALA A 72 2.03 13.34 2.33
C ALA A 72 1.90 14.86 2.52
N ALA A 73 0.72 15.42 2.29
CA ALA A 73 0.43 16.83 2.51
C ALA A 73 0.26 17.22 3.99
N ALA A 74 -0.08 16.28 4.89
CA ALA A 74 -0.39 16.59 6.28
C ALA A 74 0.73 17.34 7.04
N PRO A 75 2.03 16.99 6.89
CA PRO A 75 3.13 17.71 7.52
C PRO A 75 3.28 19.18 7.09
N LEU A 76 2.72 19.57 5.94
CA LEU A 76 2.79 20.96 5.44
C LEU A 76 2.04 21.92 6.36
N ARG A 77 1.13 21.45 7.21
CA ARG A 77 0.46 22.26 8.25
C ARG A 77 1.43 22.83 9.29
N LEU A 78 2.65 22.29 9.36
CA LEU A 78 3.72 22.81 10.22
C LEU A 78 4.43 24.02 9.60
N LEU A 79 4.14 24.35 8.33
CA LEU A 79 4.71 25.51 7.63
C LEU A 79 3.62 26.60 7.53
N PRO A 80 3.77 27.73 8.26
CA PRO A 80 2.70 28.72 8.42
C PRO A 80 2.40 29.58 7.18
N ASP A 81 3.27 29.59 6.15
CA ASP A 81 3.13 30.47 4.97
C ASP A 81 3.29 29.69 3.66
N ILE A 82 2.55 28.60 3.51
CA ILE A 82 2.38 27.97 2.20
C ILE A 82 1.28 28.72 1.47
N VAL A 83 1.58 29.17 0.25
CA VAL A 83 0.64 29.91 -0.59
C VAL A 83 -0.17 28.92 -1.41
N LEU A 84 -1.48 28.93 -1.25
CA LEU A 84 -2.42 28.14 -2.05
C LEU A 84 -3.32 29.08 -2.86
N SER A 85 -3.18 29.05 -4.18
CA SER A 85 -4.07 29.73 -5.11
C SER A 85 -5.32 28.87 -5.36
N ALA A 86 -6.28 28.91 -4.44
CA ALA A 86 -7.50 28.09 -4.52
C ALA A 86 -8.39 28.43 -5.73
N ASP A 87 -8.26 29.64 -6.28
CA ASP A 87 -8.99 30.12 -7.45
C ASP A 87 -8.20 29.93 -8.77
N ASP A 88 -7.13 29.12 -8.77
CA ASP A 88 -6.35 28.87 -9.99
C ASP A 88 -7.23 28.21 -11.06
N PRO A 89 -7.34 28.79 -12.29
CA PRO A 89 -8.13 28.20 -13.37
C PRO A 89 -7.75 26.76 -13.71
N ALA A 90 -6.49 26.36 -13.47
CA ALA A 90 -6.02 24.99 -13.68
C ALA A 90 -6.79 23.97 -12.83
N ILE A 91 -7.28 24.35 -11.63
CA ILE A 91 -8.11 23.50 -10.77
C ILE A 91 -9.43 23.19 -11.48
N THR A 92 -10.14 24.23 -11.95
CA THR A 92 -11.42 24.07 -12.65
C THR A 92 -11.28 23.35 -13.99
N ALA A 93 -10.14 23.48 -14.65
CA ALA A 93 -9.83 22.78 -15.89
C ALA A 93 -9.42 21.31 -15.66
N GLY A 94 -9.15 20.90 -14.42
CA GLY A 94 -8.60 19.58 -14.11
C GLY A 94 -7.14 19.41 -14.56
N ASP A 95 -6.43 20.49 -14.84
CA ASP A 95 -5.02 20.48 -15.27
C ASP A 95 -4.10 20.41 -14.05
N PHE A 96 -3.92 19.19 -13.55
CA PHE A 96 -3.10 18.95 -12.38
C PHE A 96 -1.61 19.25 -12.61
N HIS A 97 -1.09 19.08 -13.84
CA HIS A 97 0.29 19.39 -14.15
C HIS A 97 0.56 20.89 -14.00
N LEU A 98 -0.28 21.73 -14.60
CA LEU A 98 -0.15 23.18 -14.53
C LEU A 98 -0.36 23.70 -13.11
N PHE A 99 -1.38 23.20 -12.41
CA PHE A 99 -1.63 23.56 -11.02
C PHE A 99 -0.44 23.22 -10.13
N ALA A 100 0.08 21.99 -10.23
CA ALA A 100 1.20 21.54 -9.42
C ALA A 100 2.47 22.36 -9.68
N ALA A 101 2.70 22.75 -10.94
CA ALA A 101 3.84 23.59 -11.30
C ALA A 101 3.75 24.99 -10.68
N ARG A 102 2.58 25.63 -10.78
CA ARG A 102 2.32 26.95 -10.18
C ARG A 102 2.39 26.91 -8.66
N PHE A 103 1.75 25.91 -8.06
CA PHE A 103 1.78 25.72 -6.61
C PHE A 103 3.21 25.53 -6.09
N MET A 104 3.97 24.62 -6.69
CA MET A 104 5.28 24.23 -6.17
C MET A 104 6.37 25.25 -6.50
N TRP A 105 6.47 25.65 -7.77
CA TRP A 105 7.64 26.36 -8.28
C TRP A 105 7.44 27.87 -8.35
N GLU A 106 6.22 28.35 -8.62
CA GLU A 106 5.93 29.78 -8.70
C GLU A 106 5.55 30.35 -7.33
N ALA A 107 4.55 29.76 -6.66
CA ALA A 107 4.00 30.28 -5.41
C ALA A 107 4.89 29.94 -4.19
N ASN A 108 5.53 28.76 -4.18
CA ASN A 108 6.27 28.24 -3.02
C ASN A 108 7.74 27.91 -3.31
N GLY A 109 8.31 28.44 -4.40
CA GLY A 109 9.65 28.08 -4.90
C GLY A 109 10.78 28.17 -3.85
N THR A 110 10.72 29.15 -2.94
CA THR A 110 11.72 29.34 -1.88
C THR A 110 11.69 28.27 -0.79
N ARG A 111 10.56 27.56 -0.65
CA ARG A 111 10.32 26.54 0.39
C ARG A 111 10.37 25.11 -0.13
N VAL A 112 10.59 24.91 -1.42
CA VAL A 112 10.64 23.59 -2.06
C VAL A 112 11.46 22.58 -1.24
N PRO A 113 12.70 22.85 -0.78
CA PRO A 113 13.45 21.87 0.02
C PRO A 113 12.75 21.45 1.33
N GLN A 114 12.11 22.41 2.02
CA GLN A 114 11.41 22.18 3.28
C GLN A 114 10.12 21.39 3.05
N ILE A 115 9.38 21.75 2.01
CA ILE A 115 8.14 21.10 1.60
C ILE A 115 8.40 19.62 1.28
N PHE A 116 9.36 19.33 0.40
CA PHE A 116 9.70 17.96 0.04
C PHE A 116 10.28 17.16 1.21
N PHE A 117 11.10 17.79 2.06
CA PHE A 117 11.62 17.11 3.25
C PHE A 117 10.49 16.62 4.14
N LEU A 118 9.54 17.50 4.49
CA LEU A 118 8.41 17.17 5.36
C LEU A 118 7.44 16.19 4.69
N ALA A 119 7.14 16.41 3.42
CA ALA A 119 6.17 15.60 2.68
C ALA A 119 6.61 14.16 2.42
N ARG A 120 7.93 13.89 2.44
CA ARG A 120 8.49 12.55 2.29
C ARG A 120 8.51 11.75 3.60
N LEU A 121 8.39 12.40 4.77
CA LEU A 121 8.42 11.70 6.07
C LEU A 121 7.32 10.65 6.24
N PRO A 122 6.05 10.88 5.82
CA PRO A 122 5.01 9.86 5.91
C PRO A 122 5.29 8.63 5.04
N ALA A 123 5.86 8.80 3.84
CA ALA A 123 6.28 7.67 3.00
C ALA A 123 7.36 6.83 3.70
N ILE A 124 8.35 7.47 4.31
CA ILE A 124 9.40 6.80 5.10
C ILE A 124 8.78 6.05 6.30
N ALA A 125 7.81 6.66 6.99
CA ALA A 125 7.12 5.99 8.09
C ALA A 125 6.36 4.74 7.63
N LEU A 126 5.69 4.80 6.47
CA LEU A 126 5.00 3.64 5.88
C LEU A 126 5.98 2.57 5.40
N LEU A 127 7.15 2.94 4.85
CA LEU A 127 8.23 2.01 4.53
C LEU A 127 8.68 1.22 5.77
N LEU A 128 8.98 1.93 6.86
CA LEU A 128 9.42 1.30 8.11
C LEU A 128 8.33 0.39 8.69
N LEU A 129 7.07 0.84 8.63
CA LEU A 129 5.92 0.04 9.07
C LEU A 129 5.77 -1.23 8.23
N LEU A 130 5.92 -1.15 6.91
CA LEU A 130 5.92 -2.31 6.01
C LEU A 130 7.03 -3.31 6.37
N ILE A 131 8.28 -2.84 6.53
CA ILE A 131 9.42 -3.70 6.88
C ILE A 131 9.20 -4.37 8.26
N ALA A 132 8.67 -3.61 9.24
CA ALA A 132 8.33 -4.15 10.54
C ALA A 132 7.19 -5.19 10.47
N ALA A 133 6.20 -4.97 9.59
CA ALA A 133 5.12 -5.93 9.37
C ALA A 133 5.63 -7.21 8.70
N VAL A 134 6.54 -7.10 7.72
CA VAL A 134 7.21 -8.26 7.08
C VAL A 134 7.94 -9.09 8.13
N PHE A 135 8.73 -8.44 9.00
CA PHE A 135 9.36 -9.10 10.14
C PHE A 135 8.33 -9.79 11.04
N GLY A 136 7.28 -9.07 11.43
CA GLY A 136 6.24 -9.56 12.34
C GLY A 136 5.52 -10.79 11.79
N TRP A 137 5.15 -10.79 10.52
CA TRP A 137 4.49 -11.92 9.87
C TRP A 137 5.44 -13.11 9.73
N ALA A 138 6.62 -12.92 9.14
CA ALA A 138 7.59 -14.00 8.96
C ALA A 138 8.02 -14.62 10.29
N ARG A 139 8.21 -13.79 11.33
CA ARG A 139 8.51 -14.27 12.69
C ARG A 139 7.38 -15.09 13.29
N ALA A 140 6.15 -14.63 13.15
CA ALA A 140 5.00 -15.31 13.73
C ALA A 140 4.77 -16.69 13.10
N ARG A 141 5.18 -16.88 11.84
CA ARG A 141 4.97 -18.14 11.11
C ARG A 141 6.17 -19.09 11.16
N PHE A 142 7.38 -18.56 10.98
CA PHE A 142 8.58 -19.37 10.75
C PHE A 142 9.66 -19.14 11.82
N GLY A 143 9.32 -18.43 12.89
CA GLY A 143 10.22 -18.13 13.99
C GLY A 143 11.18 -16.96 13.71
N LEU A 144 11.99 -16.65 14.71
CA LEU A 144 12.80 -15.42 14.73
C LEU A 144 13.75 -15.28 13.54
N LEU A 145 14.47 -16.34 13.18
CA LEU A 145 15.48 -16.28 12.12
C LEU A 145 14.85 -15.93 10.77
N ALA A 146 13.73 -16.57 10.43
CA ALA A 146 12.99 -16.27 9.21
C ALA A 146 12.46 -14.84 9.20
N GLY A 147 11.99 -14.34 10.34
CA GLY A 147 11.64 -12.94 10.53
C GLY A 147 12.80 -12.00 10.19
N LEU A 148 13.97 -12.26 10.79
CA LEU A 148 15.18 -11.44 10.56
C LEU A 148 15.66 -11.50 9.10
N VAL A 149 15.63 -12.67 8.47
CA VAL A 149 16.00 -12.84 7.06
C VAL A 149 15.04 -12.07 6.16
N ALA A 150 13.72 -12.24 6.32
CA ALA A 150 12.72 -11.51 5.54
C ALA A 150 12.83 -9.99 5.72
N MET A 151 13.05 -9.55 6.95
CA MET A 151 13.28 -8.14 7.26
C MET A 151 14.55 -7.59 6.61
N THR A 152 15.64 -8.34 6.63
CA THR A 152 16.90 -7.96 5.99
C THR A 152 16.71 -7.84 4.48
N LEU A 153 16.07 -8.83 3.86
CA LEU A 153 15.75 -8.78 2.43
C LEU A 153 14.91 -7.55 2.06
N ALA A 154 13.89 -7.22 2.87
CA ALA A 154 13.07 -6.03 2.64
C ALA A 154 13.84 -4.71 2.90
N ALA A 155 14.66 -4.65 3.95
CA ALA A 155 15.44 -3.47 4.31
C ALA A 155 16.52 -3.12 3.28
N PHE A 156 17.04 -4.11 2.55
CA PHE A 156 18.04 -3.94 1.51
C PHE A 156 17.48 -4.15 0.09
N ASP A 157 16.16 -4.18 -0.07
CA ASP A 157 15.54 -4.26 -1.39
C ASP A 157 15.66 -2.90 -2.11
N PRO A 158 16.24 -2.85 -3.32
CA PRO A 158 16.45 -1.60 -4.03
C PRO A 158 15.14 -0.95 -4.48
N ASN A 159 14.06 -1.69 -4.73
CA ASN A 159 12.77 -1.08 -5.11
C ASN A 159 12.14 -0.40 -3.89
N LEU A 160 12.12 -1.08 -2.73
CA LEU A 160 11.62 -0.50 -1.49
C LEU A 160 12.42 0.72 -1.05
N LEU A 161 13.75 0.68 -1.16
CA LEU A 161 14.61 1.83 -0.84
C LEU A 161 14.44 2.99 -1.84
N ALA A 162 14.26 2.70 -3.13
CA ALA A 162 14.07 3.72 -4.15
C ALA A 162 12.72 4.44 -4.01
N HIS A 163 11.63 3.69 -3.83
CA HIS A 163 10.28 4.24 -3.78
C HIS A 163 9.84 4.66 -2.38
N GLY A 164 10.39 4.06 -1.31
CA GLY A 164 9.88 4.23 0.05
C GLY A 164 10.17 5.56 0.74
N ARG A 165 10.79 6.49 0.01
CA ARG A 165 10.98 7.88 0.42
C ARG A 165 10.28 8.89 -0.49
N LEU A 166 9.74 8.45 -1.63
CA LEU A 166 9.15 9.35 -2.61
C LEU A 166 7.70 9.65 -2.25
N ILE A 167 7.24 10.83 -2.62
CA ILE A 167 5.81 11.20 -2.53
C ILE A 167 5.08 10.52 -3.68
N THR A 168 4.92 9.21 -3.59
CA THR A 168 4.23 8.36 -4.56
C THR A 168 3.34 7.39 -3.82
N PRO A 169 2.23 6.93 -4.42
CA PRO A 169 1.31 6.03 -3.73
C PRO A 169 1.89 4.62 -3.50
N ASP A 170 2.94 4.22 -4.24
CA ASP A 170 3.42 2.83 -4.31
C ASP A 170 3.70 2.18 -2.95
N VAL A 171 4.53 2.81 -2.11
CA VAL A 171 4.94 2.22 -0.83
C VAL A 171 3.84 2.28 0.20
N GLY A 172 3.05 3.36 0.22
CA GLY A 172 1.91 3.44 1.13
C GLY A 172 0.84 2.40 0.78
N GLN A 173 0.58 2.21 -0.50
CA GLN A 173 -0.34 1.20 -0.99
C GLN A 173 0.16 -0.21 -0.65
N THR A 174 1.45 -0.48 -0.90
CA THR A 174 2.08 -1.77 -0.55
C THR A 174 1.96 -2.05 0.95
N ALA A 175 2.23 -1.04 1.80
CA ALA A 175 2.13 -1.15 3.24
C ALA A 175 0.70 -1.51 3.68
N PHE A 176 -0.32 -0.77 3.24
CA PHE A 176 -1.70 -1.03 3.66
C PHE A 176 -2.26 -2.34 3.12
N ILE A 177 -1.93 -2.73 1.88
CA ILE A 177 -2.31 -4.03 1.32
C ILE A 177 -1.70 -5.16 2.16
N PHE A 178 -0.40 -5.07 2.45
CA PHE A 178 0.30 -6.07 3.25
C PHE A 178 -0.25 -6.16 4.68
N LEU A 179 -0.46 -5.02 5.34
CA LEU A 179 -1.02 -4.94 6.69
C LEU A 179 -2.46 -5.48 6.75
N SER A 180 -3.29 -5.19 5.74
CA SER A 180 -4.65 -5.73 5.64
C SER A 180 -4.62 -7.26 5.57
N ALA A 181 -3.81 -7.83 4.68
CA ALA A 181 -3.62 -9.28 4.58
C ALA A 181 -3.06 -9.88 5.87
N PHE A 182 -2.07 -9.23 6.49
CA PHE A 182 -1.47 -9.66 7.75
C PHE A 182 -2.50 -9.68 8.89
N CYS A 183 -3.28 -8.62 9.06
CA CYS A 183 -4.29 -8.53 10.11
C CYS A 183 -5.45 -9.49 9.87
N TRP A 184 -5.83 -9.73 8.61
CA TRP A 184 -6.78 -10.79 8.26
C TRP A 184 -6.27 -12.18 8.65
N TRP A 185 -5.00 -12.49 8.34
CA TRP A 185 -4.34 -13.71 8.81
C TRP A 185 -4.28 -13.82 10.34
N ARG A 186 -4.02 -12.72 11.05
CA ARG A 186 -4.06 -12.67 12.52
C ARG A 186 -5.48 -12.87 13.07
N TYR A 187 -6.50 -12.34 12.41
CA TYR A 187 -7.90 -12.55 12.79
C TYR A 187 -8.24 -14.04 12.79
N TRP A 188 -7.80 -14.76 11.77
CA TRP A 188 -8.09 -16.18 11.66
C TRP A 188 -7.39 -17.06 12.70
N GLN A 189 -6.21 -16.67 13.19
CA GLN A 189 -5.58 -17.38 14.31
C GLN A 189 -6.33 -17.20 15.63
N LYS A 190 -7.07 -16.09 15.81
CA LYS A 190 -7.91 -15.87 16.98
C LYS A 190 -9.01 -14.89 16.62
N SER A 191 -10.21 -15.42 16.41
CA SER A 191 -11.35 -14.64 15.95
C SER A 191 -11.92 -13.75 17.07
N THR A 192 -11.29 -12.60 17.29
CA THR A 192 -11.77 -11.56 18.22
C THR A 192 -12.30 -10.36 17.44
N LEU A 193 -13.31 -9.68 18.00
CA LEU A 193 -13.87 -8.47 17.40
C LEU A 193 -12.79 -7.41 17.14
N GLY A 194 -11.87 -7.20 18.08
CA GLY A 194 -10.77 -6.25 17.90
C GLY A 194 -9.91 -6.54 16.67
N ARG A 195 -9.56 -7.81 16.41
CA ARG A 195 -8.77 -8.18 15.22
C ARG A 195 -9.57 -8.05 13.93
N LEU A 196 -10.87 -8.36 13.97
CA LEU A 196 -11.77 -8.15 12.83
C LEU A 196 -11.84 -6.67 12.46
N LEU A 197 -12.06 -5.80 13.44
CA LEU A 197 -12.12 -4.35 13.24
C LEU A 197 -10.79 -3.78 12.76
N THR A 198 -9.66 -4.24 13.30
CA THR A 198 -8.33 -3.82 12.80
C THR A 198 -8.09 -4.26 11.35
N ALA A 199 -8.45 -5.49 10.99
CA ALA A 199 -8.35 -5.98 9.61
C ALA A 199 -9.27 -5.18 8.67
N ALA A 200 -10.50 -4.89 9.10
CA ALA A 200 -11.46 -4.12 8.32
C ALA A 200 -11.03 -2.66 8.11
N LEU A 201 -10.47 -2.04 9.17
CA LEU A 201 -9.90 -0.70 9.11
C LEU A 201 -8.76 -0.64 8.09
N LEU A 202 -7.81 -1.57 8.19
CA LEU A 202 -6.66 -1.63 7.27
C LEU A 202 -7.08 -1.97 5.85
N LEU A 203 -8.13 -2.78 5.66
CA LEU A 203 -8.71 -3.03 4.35
C LEU A 203 -9.28 -1.75 3.74
N GLY A 204 -10.04 -0.97 4.51
CA GLY A 204 -10.52 0.36 4.09
C GLY A 204 -9.38 1.31 3.74
N LEU A 205 -8.36 1.40 4.61
CA LEU A 205 -7.17 2.21 4.34
C LEU A 205 -6.45 1.76 3.06
N ALA A 206 -6.33 0.45 2.83
CA ALA A 206 -5.76 -0.11 1.60
C ALA A 206 -6.57 0.28 0.36
N GLN A 207 -7.90 0.22 0.42
CA GLN A 207 -8.77 0.66 -0.69
C GLN A 207 -8.59 2.15 -0.99
N THR A 208 -8.41 2.97 0.04
CA THR A 208 -8.13 4.40 -0.12
C THR A 208 -6.67 4.72 -0.40
N ALA A 209 -5.77 3.74 -0.40
CA ALA A 209 -4.37 3.90 -0.74
C ALA A 209 -4.08 3.58 -2.22
N GLY A 210 -4.83 2.64 -2.82
CA GLY A 210 -4.72 2.33 -4.24
C GLY A 210 -5.66 1.23 -4.70
N TYR A 211 -6.20 1.36 -5.92
CA TYR A 211 -7.18 0.44 -6.49
C TYR A 211 -6.74 -1.02 -6.66
N PRO A 212 -5.44 -1.35 -6.83
CA PRO A 212 -5.04 -2.76 -6.77
C PRO A 212 -5.42 -3.48 -5.47
N ALA A 213 -5.69 -2.75 -4.37
CA ALA A 213 -6.21 -3.34 -3.15
C ALA A 213 -7.61 -3.97 -3.30
N LEU A 214 -8.36 -3.65 -4.36
CA LEU A 214 -9.69 -4.24 -4.62
C LEU A 214 -9.63 -5.76 -4.75
N VAL A 215 -8.48 -6.32 -5.18
CA VAL A 215 -8.24 -7.77 -5.24
C VAL A 215 -8.38 -8.45 -3.88
N LEU A 216 -8.20 -7.71 -2.77
CA LEU A 216 -8.31 -8.26 -1.42
C LEU A 216 -9.74 -8.71 -1.10
N TYR A 217 -10.78 -8.07 -1.64
CA TYR A 217 -12.17 -8.51 -1.40
C TYR A 217 -12.46 -9.92 -1.89
N PRO A 218 -12.28 -10.26 -3.19
CA PRO A 218 -12.49 -11.61 -3.68
C PRO A 218 -11.44 -12.58 -3.12
N LEU A 219 -10.20 -12.14 -2.90
CA LEU A 219 -9.16 -12.96 -2.30
C LEU A 219 -9.59 -13.40 -0.89
N PHE A 220 -9.93 -12.46 0.00
CA PHE A 220 -10.41 -12.77 1.35
C PHE A 220 -11.67 -13.62 1.30
N LEU A 221 -12.58 -13.38 0.34
CA LEU A 221 -13.78 -14.18 0.13
C LEU A 221 -13.45 -15.67 -0.11
N VAL A 222 -12.59 -15.94 -1.11
CA VAL A 222 -12.16 -17.28 -1.50
C VAL A 222 -11.40 -17.97 -0.37
N ILE A 223 -10.52 -17.23 0.28
CA ILE A 223 -9.76 -17.66 1.46
C ILE A 223 -10.70 -18.22 2.53
N GLY A 224 -11.75 -17.48 2.89
CA GLY A 224 -12.70 -17.94 3.89
C GLY A 224 -13.61 -19.06 3.39
N GLY A 225 -13.92 -19.10 2.09
CA GLY A 225 -14.65 -20.23 1.49
C GLY A 225 -13.90 -21.55 1.63
N VAL A 226 -12.59 -21.55 1.35
CA VAL A 226 -11.71 -22.72 1.51
C VAL A 226 -11.64 -23.18 2.96
N THR A 227 -11.64 -22.25 3.91
CA THR A 227 -11.50 -22.58 5.34
C THR A 227 -12.79 -23.10 5.95
N VAL A 228 -13.93 -22.59 5.50
CA VAL A 228 -15.25 -23.11 5.82
C VAL A 228 -15.42 -24.54 5.29
N TRP A 229 -14.90 -24.84 4.09
CA TRP A 229 -14.99 -26.17 3.47
C TRP A 229 -14.32 -27.28 4.30
N GLN A 230 -13.28 -26.92 5.06
CA GLN A 230 -12.50 -27.83 5.90
C GLN A 230 -13.14 -28.07 7.28
N ARG A 231 -14.17 -27.30 7.66
CA ARG A 231 -14.83 -27.43 8.97
C ARG A 231 -15.85 -28.58 8.95
N PRO A 232 -15.94 -29.38 10.04
CA PRO A 232 -16.90 -30.48 10.13
C PRO A 232 -18.36 -29.97 10.15
N ASP A 233 -18.65 -28.87 10.85
CA ASP A 233 -19.94 -28.17 10.77
C ASP A 233 -19.87 -27.01 9.77
N ARG A 234 -20.20 -27.32 8.52
CA ARG A 234 -20.15 -26.35 7.42
C ARG A 234 -21.19 -25.25 7.56
N ARG A 235 -22.40 -25.55 8.07
CA ARG A 235 -23.49 -24.56 8.12
C ARG A 235 -23.16 -23.44 9.10
N ALA A 236 -22.75 -23.80 10.32
CA ALA A 236 -22.36 -22.80 11.32
C ALA A 236 -21.11 -22.00 10.85
N ALA A 237 -20.15 -22.68 10.21
CA ALA A 237 -18.95 -22.04 9.68
C ALA A 237 -19.25 -21.03 8.56
N VAL A 238 -20.16 -21.35 7.62
CA VAL A 238 -20.61 -20.42 6.57
C VAL A 238 -21.21 -19.16 7.19
N TRP A 239 -22.14 -19.30 8.13
CA TRP A 239 -22.81 -18.15 8.76
C TRP A 239 -21.85 -17.26 9.54
N PHE A 240 -20.96 -17.88 10.33
CA PHE A 240 -19.92 -17.16 11.05
C PHE A 240 -19.04 -16.35 10.09
N TYR A 241 -18.61 -16.99 9.00
CA TYR A 241 -17.75 -16.36 8.02
C TYR A 241 -18.44 -15.22 7.26
N LEU A 242 -19.66 -15.44 6.76
CA LEU A 242 -20.40 -14.41 6.03
C LEU A 242 -20.69 -13.20 6.91
N ARG A 243 -21.04 -13.40 8.18
CA ARG A 243 -21.20 -12.31 9.15
C ARG A 243 -19.93 -11.48 9.24
N ASP A 244 -18.79 -12.13 9.47
CA ASP A 244 -17.52 -11.43 9.65
C ASP A 244 -17.05 -10.74 8.37
N TYR A 245 -17.27 -11.37 7.21
CA TYR A 245 -16.98 -10.78 5.92
C TYR A 245 -17.86 -9.54 5.64
N VAL A 246 -19.15 -9.59 5.99
CA VAL A 246 -20.04 -8.43 5.89
C VAL A 246 -19.57 -7.30 6.81
N ILE A 247 -19.18 -7.60 8.05
CA ILE A 247 -18.60 -6.60 8.97
C ILE A 247 -17.31 -6.01 8.39
N LEU A 248 -16.44 -6.85 7.83
CA LEU A 248 -15.19 -6.44 7.20
C LEU A 248 -15.44 -5.46 6.05
N VAL A 249 -16.37 -5.79 5.14
CA VAL A 249 -16.75 -4.95 4.01
C VAL A 249 -17.42 -3.66 4.46
N ALA A 250 -18.36 -3.73 5.41
CA ALA A 250 -19.09 -2.57 5.92
C ALA A 250 -18.16 -1.56 6.60
N VAL A 251 -17.25 -2.02 7.48
CA VAL A 251 -16.28 -1.14 8.15
C VAL A 251 -15.26 -0.59 7.13
N SER A 252 -14.82 -1.40 6.17
CA SER A 252 -13.95 -0.94 5.09
C SER A 252 -14.62 0.16 4.25
N GLY A 253 -15.90 0.01 3.91
CA GLY A 253 -16.71 1.03 3.23
C GLY A 253 -16.89 2.30 4.06
N LEU A 254 -17.08 2.16 5.39
CA LEU A 254 -17.15 3.30 6.30
C LEU A 254 -15.83 4.06 6.38
N VAL A 255 -14.69 3.38 6.33
CA VAL A 255 -13.36 4.04 6.24
C VAL A 255 -13.20 4.80 4.93
N ILE A 256 -13.59 4.20 3.80
CA ILE A 256 -13.59 4.92 2.52
C ILE A 256 -14.45 6.18 2.66
N TRP A 257 -15.67 6.06 3.16
CA TRP A 257 -16.56 7.21 3.33
C TRP A 257 -15.98 8.29 4.26
N ALA A 258 -15.32 7.90 5.35
CA ALA A 258 -14.70 8.80 6.31
C ALA A 258 -13.49 9.57 5.73
N ILE A 259 -12.62 8.91 4.95
CA ILE A 259 -11.48 9.58 4.28
C ILE A 259 -11.95 10.68 3.33
N TYR A 260 -13.12 10.47 2.72
CA TYR A 260 -13.77 11.42 1.82
C TYR A 260 -14.74 12.36 2.54
N GLY A 261 -14.55 12.58 3.84
CA GLY A 261 -15.28 13.57 4.63
C GLY A 261 -16.78 13.29 4.80
N PHE A 262 -17.19 12.03 4.74
CA PHE A 262 -18.60 11.61 4.71
C PHE A 262 -19.41 12.24 3.56
N SER A 263 -18.75 12.59 2.46
CA SER A 263 -19.41 13.16 1.28
C SER A 263 -20.40 12.18 0.64
N TRP A 264 -21.46 12.76 0.07
CA TRP A 264 -22.51 12.05 -0.67
C TRP A 264 -22.82 12.83 -1.93
N GLY A 265 -22.85 12.17 -3.09
CA GLY A 265 -23.10 12.86 -4.35
C GLY A 265 -23.32 11.93 -5.52
N PRO A 266 -23.80 12.46 -6.66
CA PRO A 266 -24.00 11.69 -7.87
C PRO A 266 -22.65 11.34 -8.50
N VAL A 267 -22.53 10.10 -8.97
CA VAL A 267 -21.42 9.61 -9.78
C VAL A 267 -21.98 9.20 -11.13
N ASP A 268 -21.39 9.70 -12.22
CA ASP A 268 -21.72 9.25 -13.57
C ASP A 268 -21.11 7.87 -13.83
N ALA A 269 -21.89 6.82 -13.56
CA ALA A 269 -21.51 5.45 -13.82
C ALA A 269 -22.10 5.01 -15.16
N PHE A 270 -21.31 5.16 -16.23
CA PHE A 270 -21.68 4.73 -17.59
C PHE A 270 -22.96 5.37 -18.13
N GLY A 271 -23.16 6.68 -17.89
CA GLY A 271 -24.33 7.43 -18.35
C GLY A 271 -25.50 7.41 -17.36
N PHE A 272 -25.36 6.73 -16.22
CA PHE A 272 -26.35 6.73 -15.14
C PHE A 272 -25.80 7.49 -13.93
N MET A 273 -26.53 8.52 -13.51
CA MET A 273 -26.21 9.28 -12.30
C MET A 273 -26.67 8.48 -11.07
N ILE A 274 -25.72 7.88 -10.35
CA ILE A 274 -26.00 7.08 -9.16
C ILE A 274 -25.48 7.83 -7.93
N PRO A 275 -26.34 8.14 -6.94
CA PRO A 275 -25.88 8.75 -5.69
C PRO A 275 -25.11 7.70 -4.86
N LEU A 276 -23.83 7.98 -4.57
CA LEU A 276 -22.95 7.09 -3.83
C LEU A 276 -22.22 7.85 -2.70
N PRO A 277 -21.86 7.14 -1.61
CA PRO A 277 -20.93 7.69 -0.63
C PRO A 277 -19.54 7.84 -1.25
N ALA A 278 -18.83 8.91 -0.88
CA ALA A 278 -17.51 9.24 -1.41
C ALA A 278 -17.47 9.30 -2.97
N PRO A 279 -18.25 10.17 -3.62
CA PRO A 279 -18.36 10.21 -5.08
C PRO A 279 -17.01 10.32 -5.79
N TYR A 280 -16.10 11.14 -5.25
CA TYR A 280 -14.75 11.31 -5.80
C TYR A 280 -13.92 10.01 -5.86
N TYR A 281 -14.09 9.10 -4.89
CA TYR A 281 -13.42 7.78 -4.93
C TYR A 281 -13.84 6.98 -6.15
N TRP A 282 -15.13 7.00 -6.48
CA TRP A 282 -15.69 6.25 -7.61
C TRP A 282 -15.39 6.93 -8.93
N GLU A 283 -15.42 8.26 -8.99
CA GLU A 283 -15.06 9.01 -10.18
C GLU A 283 -13.59 8.78 -10.59
N GLU A 284 -12.66 8.76 -9.63
CA GLU A 284 -11.25 8.42 -9.87
C GLU A 284 -11.09 6.98 -10.35
N PHE A 285 -11.91 6.06 -9.83
CA PHE A 285 -11.91 4.66 -10.27
C PHE A 285 -12.41 4.55 -11.71
N LEU A 286 -13.48 5.25 -12.05
CA LEU A 286 -14.02 5.27 -13.41
C LEU A 286 -13.04 5.94 -14.39
N ASP A 287 -12.37 7.03 -14.00
CA ASP A 287 -11.31 7.64 -14.83
C ASP A 287 -10.10 6.72 -15.02
N LEU A 288 -9.75 5.93 -14.01
CA LEU A 288 -8.75 4.86 -14.17
C LEU A 288 -9.22 3.82 -15.19
N LEU A 289 -10.47 3.35 -15.11
CA LEU A 289 -11.00 2.37 -16.05
C LEU A 289 -11.03 2.90 -17.49
N THR A 290 -11.38 4.18 -17.69
CA THR A 290 -11.31 4.78 -19.03
C THR A 290 -9.86 4.86 -19.51
N ARG A 291 -8.89 5.12 -18.62
CA ARG A 291 -7.46 5.13 -18.94
C ARG A 291 -6.94 3.78 -19.39
N LEU A 292 -7.44 2.67 -18.85
CA LEU A 292 -7.04 1.32 -19.27
C LEU A 292 -7.39 1.01 -20.74
N SER A 293 -8.35 1.72 -21.33
CA SER A 293 -8.70 1.58 -22.75
C SER A 293 -7.76 2.36 -23.68
N ARG A 294 -6.90 3.24 -23.16
CA ARG A 294 -5.98 4.03 -23.98
C ARG A 294 -4.90 3.16 -24.62
N GLN A 295 -4.60 3.50 -25.86
CA GLN A 295 -3.52 2.93 -26.66
C GLN A 295 -2.25 3.77 -26.54
N ASP A 296 -1.79 3.96 -25.29
CA ASP A 296 -0.59 4.73 -25.00
C ASP A 296 0.65 4.07 -25.60
N ILE A 297 1.68 4.86 -25.90
CA ILE A 297 2.94 4.37 -26.44
C ILE A 297 3.72 3.67 -25.32
N ALA A 298 4.17 2.46 -25.59
CA ALA A 298 5.00 1.65 -24.70
C ALA A 298 6.21 1.09 -25.48
N TYR A 299 7.22 0.64 -24.74
CA TYR A 299 8.45 0.09 -25.31
C TYR A 299 8.83 -1.21 -24.60
N LEU A 300 9.22 -2.23 -25.36
CA LEU A 300 9.75 -3.49 -24.84
C LEU A 300 10.70 -4.12 -25.88
N ASN A 301 11.92 -4.48 -25.46
CA ASN A 301 12.90 -5.24 -26.28
C ASN A 301 13.15 -4.68 -27.69
N GLY A 302 13.33 -3.36 -27.82
CA GLY A 302 13.60 -2.72 -29.11
C GLY A 302 12.35 -2.34 -29.90
N GLU A 303 11.17 -2.77 -29.46
CA GLU A 303 9.91 -2.46 -30.13
C GLU A 303 9.14 -1.36 -29.41
N VAL A 304 8.77 -0.32 -30.15
CA VAL A 304 7.75 0.65 -29.72
C VAL A 304 6.40 0.14 -30.18
N TYR A 305 5.44 0.04 -29.26
CA TYR A 305 4.08 -0.43 -29.54
C TYR A 305 3.05 0.47 -28.86
N ARG A 306 1.78 0.30 -29.20
CA ARG A 306 0.66 0.98 -28.55
C ARG A 306 -0.18 0.00 -27.74
N GLY A 307 -0.70 0.46 -26.61
CA GLY A 307 -1.50 -0.33 -25.69
C GLY A 307 -0.67 -1.19 -24.75
N GLY A 308 -1.32 -2.11 -24.03
CA GLY A 308 -0.66 -3.00 -23.06
C GLY A 308 -0.35 -4.39 -23.63
N ARG A 309 0.86 -4.90 -23.41
CA ARG A 309 1.24 -6.31 -23.67
C ARG A 309 1.48 -7.02 -22.34
N TRP A 310 0.83 -8.17 -22.10
CA TRP A 310 0.98 -8.91 -20.83
C TRP A 310 2.44 -9.31 -20.53
N GLN A 311 3.23 -9.56 -21.58
CA GLN A 311 4.65 -9.91 -21.50
C GLN A 311 5.48 -8.83 -20.81
N PHE A 312 5.10 -7.56 -20.97
CA PHE A 312 5.78 -6.43 -20.33
C PHE A 312 5.79 -6.59 -18.80
N PHE A 313 4.69 -7.05 -18.20
CA PHE A 313 4.60 -7.22 -16.75
C PHE A 313 5.48 -8.36 -16.25
N VAL A 314 5.57 -9.47 -17.01
CA VAL A 314 6.43 -10.61 -16.65
C VAL A 314 7.90 -10.24 -16.79
N VAL A 315 8.28 -9.62 -17.90
CA VAL A 315 9.66 -9.13 -18.10
C VAL A 315 10.00 -8.07 -17.06
N GLY A 316 9.08 -7.12 -16.82
CA GLY A 316 9.23 -6.08 -15.81
C GLY A 316 9.47 -6.67 -14.41
N LEU A 317 8.71 -7.69 -14.02
CA LEU A 317 8.94 -8.41 -12.76
C LEU A 317 10.34 -9.03 -12.71
N LEU A 318 10.73 -9.79 -13.73
CA LEU A 318 12.02 -10.49 -13.75
C LEU A 318 13.22 -9.53 -13.80
N VAL A 319 13.10 -8.41 -14.49
CA VAL A 319 14.19 -7.43 -14.65
C VAL A 319 14.26 -6.47 -13.45
N LYS A 320 13.12 -6.07 -12.87
CA LYS A 320 13.10 -5.12 -11.76
C LYS A 320 13.22 -5.77 -10.39
N THR A 321 12.97 -7.08 -10.26
CA THR A 321 13.14 -7.78 -8.98
C THR A 321 14.59 -8.26 -8.81
N PRO A 322 15.25 -8.02 -7.65
CA PRO A 322 16.61 -8.47 -7.42
C PRO A 322 16.77 -9.99 -7.58
N LEU A 323 17.88 -10.42 -8.19
CA LEU A 323 18.20 -11.84 -8.37
C LEU A 323 18.11 -12.67 -7.07
N PRO A 324 18.59 -12.21 -5.89
CA PRO A 324 18.43 -12.97 -4.66
C PRO A 324 16.95 -13.24 -4.31
N ILE A 325 16.07 -12.25 -4.50
CA ILE A 325 14.63 -12.40 -4.24
C ILE A 325 14.01 -13.39 -5.23
N LEU A 326 14.37 -13.31 -6.52
CA LEU A 326 13.89 -14.25 -7.53
C LEU A 326 14.32 -15.69 -7.24
N ILE A 327 15.60 -15.90 -6.91
CA ILE A 327 16.15 -17.23 -6.59
C ILE A 327 15.48 -17.80 -5.34
N LEU A 328 15.34 -17.00 -4.27
CA LEU A 328 14.70 -17.44 -3.04
C LEU A 328 13.20 -17.72 -3.23
N SER A 329 12.51 -16.89 -4.02
CA SER A 329 11.09 -17.09 -4.35
C SER A 329 10.88 -18.36 -5.19
N ALA A 330 11.72 -18.58 -6.21
CA ALA A 330 11.68 -19.79 -7.03
C ALA A 330 12.01 -21.04 -6.19
N SER A 331 13.04 -20.98 -5.35
CA SER A 331 13.40 -22.07 -4.44
C SER A 331 12.27 -22.37 -3.45
N GLY A 332 11.64 -21.33 -2.91
CA GLY A 332 10.48 -21.44 -2.03
C GLY A 332 9.30 -22.11 -2.72
N LEU A 333 8.97 -21.71 -3.96
CA LEU A 333 7.91 -22.32 -4.76
C LEU A 333 8.21 -23.80 -5.07
N ILE A 334 9.45 -24.11 -5.47
CA ILE A 334 9.90 -25.49 -5.72
C ILE A 334 9.74 -26.32 -4.45
N LEU A 335 10.34 -25.89 -3.33
CA LEU A 335 10.25 -26.60 -2.05
C LEU A 335 8.80 -26.77 -1.61
N PHE A 336 7.97 -25.75 -1.83
CA PHE A 336 6.54 -25.81 -1.56
C PHE A 336 5.86 -26.96 -2.32
N PHE A 337 6.11 -27.13 -3.62
CA PHE A 337 5.52 -28.24 -4.39
C PHE A 337 6.14 -29.62 -4.09
N TYR A 338 7.42 -29.68 -3.75
CA TYR A 338 8.11 -30.95 -3.45
C TYR A 338 7.84 -31.45 -2.02
N CYS A 339 7.72 -30.55 -1.05
CA CYS A 339 7.41 -30.91 0.32
C CYS A 339 5.89 -30.98 0.51
N ARG A 340 5.33 -32.19 0.48
CA ARG A 340 3.89 -32.42 0.77
C ARG A 340 3.43 -31.83 2.13
N ALA A 341 4.35 -31.62 3.07
CA ALA A 341 4.08 -30.89 4.32
C ALA A 341 3.71 -29.42 4.07
N LEU A 342 4.41 -28.72 3.16
CA LEU A 342 4.11 -27.35 2.74
C LEU A 342 2.85 -27.27 1.85
N LEU A 343 2.53 -28.33 1.12
CA LEU A 343 1.25 -28.44 0.39
C LEU A 343 0.04 -28.68 1.31
N ARG A 344 0.20 -29.43 2.40
CA ARG A 344 -0.81 -29.50 3.48
C ARG A 344 -0.96 -28.15 4.16
N ASP A 345 0.11 -27.34 4.16
CA ASP A 345 0.04 -25.95 4.58
C ASP A 345 -0.69 -25.04 3.59
N VAL A 346 -1.10 -25.46 2.39
CA VAL A 346 -1.91 -24.64 1.42
C VAL A 346 -3.29 -24.33 1.94
N SER A 347 -3.91 -25.29 2.61
CA SER A 347 -5.08 -25.05 3.45
C SER A 347 -4.77 -24.06 4.59
N LEU A 348 -3.49 -23.95 4.99
CA LEU A 348 -2.95 -23.22 6.13
C LEU A 348 -2.22 -21.90 5.78
N TRP A 349 -2.14 -21.48 4.50
CA TRP A 349 -1.61 -20.15 4.12
C TRP A 349 -2.49 -19.00 4.62
N LEU A 350 -3.64 -19.35 5.20
CA LEU A 350 -4.68 -18.43 5.63
C LEU A 350 -5.09 -18.66 7.08
N ILE A 351 -5.09 -19.91 7.54
CA ILE A 351 -5.49 -20.27 8.90
C ILE A 351 -4.74 -21.52 9.30
N GLU A 352 -3.92 -21.46 10.36
CA GLU A 352 -3.56 -22.69 11.06
C GLU A 352 -4.83 -23.25 11.72
N LEU A 353 -5.37 -24.34 11.18
CA LEU A 353 -6.33 -25.18 11.89
C LEU A 353 -5.60 -26.45 12.31
N PHE A 354 -5.35 -26.50 13.63
CA PHE A 354 -4.82 -27.57 14.48
C PHE A 354 -3.30 -27.58 14.68
#